data_AF-A0A3R7TZA2-F1
#
_entry.id   AF-A0A3R7TZA2-F1
#
_cell.length_a   1.000
_cell.length_b   1.000
_cell.length_c   1.000
_cell.angle_alpha   90.00
_cell.angle_beta   90.00
_cell.angle_gamma   90.00
#
_symmetry.space_group_name_H-M   'P 1'
#
loop_
_entity.id
_entity.type
_entity.pdbx_description
1 polymer ?
#
loop_
_entity_poly.entity_id
_entity_poly.type
_entity_poly.pdbx_seq_one_letter_code
_entity_poly.pdbx_strand_id
1 'polypeptide(L)'
;SNGGGSDSIELTLPAISVNAGDDILLVRDTNAIHLYFGSCFNSFEVIIPVLTTGAAAVSQNGNDAIELFKNGTVVETFGDINVDGTGTPWEYADSWAYKDATGSVTFSGGNWIIGPVGCTIGSNSTYTSSCPYPHCTQTTFESNIKFNDDIFIYPNPFNEIIETNADLTDVFVTDISGKNISLNFSNRQIFTENLSKGIYSLHLKSQNKSYVKKIIKQ
;
A
#
# COMPACT_ATOMS: atom_id res chain seq x y z
N SER A 1 14.40 -26.44 5.71
CA SER A 1 14.53 -27.78 6.32
C SER A 1 13.22 -28.10 7.03
N ASN A 2 12.64 -29.29 6.82
CA ASN A 2 11.37 -29.71 7.43
C ASN A 2 11.55 -30.02 8.94
N GLY A 3 11.93 -29.01 9.73
CA GLY A 3 12.23 -29.16 11.16
C GLY A 3 13.62 -29.72 11.48
N GLY A 4 14.58 -29.60 10.55
CA GLY A 4 15.95 -30.11 10.70
C GLY A 4 16.87 -29.24 11.58
N GLY A 5 16.39 -28.10 12.08
CA GLY A 5 17.21 -27.08 12.71
C GLY A 5 17.89 -26.16 11.69
N SER A 6 18.73 -25.26 12.21
CA SER A 6 19.61 -24.39 11.42
C SER A 6 20.80 -25.21 10.94
N ASP A 7 20.82 -25.62 9.68
CA ASP A 7 21.82 -26.56 9.14
C ASP A 7 22.88 -25.94 8.23
N SER A 8 22.78 -24.67 7.84
CA SER A 8 23.87 -23.77 7.41
C SER A 8 23.28 -22.44 6.91
N ILE A 9 24.01 -21.67 6.09
CA ILE A 9 23.45 -20.56 5.30
C ILE A 9 23.26 -21.08 3.88
N GLU A 10 22.02 -21.30 3.46
CA GLU A 10 21.69 -21.87 2.14
C GLU A 10 21.84 -20.82 1.03
N LEU A 11 21.58 -19.56 1.35
CA LEU A 11 21.65 -18.45 0.41
C LEU A 11 22.40 -17.26 1.01
N THR A 12 23.49 -16.87 0.37
CA THR A 12 24.16 -15.59 0.65
C THR A 12 23.65 -14.53 -0.31
N LEU A 13 23.07 -13.45 0.22
CA LEU A 13 22.66 -12.31 -0.59
C LEU A 13 23.87 -11.69 -1.32
N PRO A 14 23.72 -11.26 -2.57
CA PRO A 14 24.80 -10.61 -3.30
C PRO A 14 25.22 -9.32 -2.59
N ALA A 15 26.52 -9.00 -2.65
CA ALA A 15 27.07 -7.77 -2.10
C ALA A 15 26.73 -6.57 -3.01
N ILE A 16 25.49 -6.10 -2.92
CA ILE A 16 24.97 -4.92 -3.64
C ILE A 16 24.60 -3.81 -2.65
N SER A 17 24.68 -2.56 -3.11
CA SER A 17 24.18 -1.42 -2.35
C SER A 17 22.71 -1.21 -2.65
N VAL A 18 21.92 -0.98 -1.59
CA VAL A 18 20.49 -0.65 -1.65
C VAL A 18 20.23 0.58 -0.79
N ASN A 19 19.17 1.32 -1.09
CA ASN A 19 18.74 2.46 -0.29
C ASN A 19 17.83 1.99 0.85
N ALA A 20 17.74 2.81 1.91
CA ALA A 20 16.74 2.58 2.94
C ALA A 20 15.34 2.76 2.33
N GLY A 21 14.50 1.73 2.48
CA GLY A 21 13.15 1.70 1.90
C GLY A 21 13.04 0.93 0.59
N ASP A 22 14.15 0.47 -0.01
CA ASP A 22 14.09 -0.43 -1.16
C ASP A 22 13.46 -1.78 -0.75
N ASP A 23 12.50 -2.25 -1.55
CA ASP A 23 11.88 -3.56 -1.45
C ASP A 23 12.68 -4.59 -2.28
N ILE A 24 13.18 -5.61 -1.59
CA ILE A 24 14.03 -6.65 -2.18
C ILE A 24 13.21 -7.94 -2.33
N LEU A 25 13.09 -8.43 -3.56
CA LEU A 25 12.41 -9.69 -3.87
C LEU A 25 13.40 -10.78 -4.28
N LEU A 26 13.45 -11.85 -3.49
CA LEU A 26 14.17 -13.08 -3.84
C LEU A 26 13.25 -14.00 -4.64
N VAL A 27 13.65 -14.41 -5.85
CA VAL A 27 12.75 -15.07 -6.81
C VAL A 27 13.34 -16.36 -7.37
N ARG A 28 12.56 -17.46 -7.33
CA ARG A 28 12.93 -18.74 -7.96
C ARG A 28 12.78 -18.72 -9.48
N ASP A 29 11.74 -18.06 -9.95
CA ASP A 29 11.45 -17.82 -11.37
C ASP A 29 10.86 -16.42 -11.52
N THR A 30 11.64 -15.50 -12.08
CA THR A 30 11.26 -14.11 -12.28
C THR A 30 10.04 -13.97 -13.19
N ASN A 31 9.89 -14.81 -14.21
CA ASN A 31 8.77 -14.72 -15.13
C ASN A 31 7.48 -15.20 -14.45
N ALA A 32 7.53 -16.32 -13.74
CA ALA A 32 6.37 -16.86 -13.05
C ALA A 32 5.84 -15.89 -11.98
N ILE A 33 6.73 -15.32 -11.16
CA ILE A 33 6.32 -14.39 -10.12
C ILE A 33 5.88 -13.04 -10.68
N HIS A 34 6.49 -12.56 -11.78
CA HIS A 34 6.02 -11.34 -12.45
C HIS A 34 4.61 -11.52 -13.00
N LEU A 35 4.32 -12.67 -13.63
CA LEU A 35 2.96 -12.99 -14.08
C LEU A 35 1.98 -13.09 -12.89
N TYR A 36 2.40 -13.73 -11.80
CA TYR A 36 1.54 -13.94 -10.63
C TYR A 36 1.27 -12.63 -9.86
N PHE A 37 2.27 -11.78 -9.65
CA PHE A 37 2.12 -10.49 -8.97
C PHE A 37 1.55 -9.41 -9.89
N GLY A 38 1.63 -9.55 -11.21
CA GLY A 38 1.17 -8.54 -12.16
C GLY A 38 1.83 -7.19 -11.93
N SER A 39 1.04 -6.11 -11.88
CA SER A 39 1.57 -4.75 -11.68
C SER A 39 2.29 -4.55 -10.35
N CYS A 40 1.95 -5.30 -9.30
CA CYS A 40 2.64 -5.26 -8.01
C CYS A 40 4.12 -5.60 -8.12
N PHE A 41 4.52 -6.42 -9.09
CA PHE A 41 5.92 -6.77 -9.30
C PHE A 41 6.83 -5.55 -9.47
N ASN A 42 6.31 -4.45 -10.03
CA ASN A 42 7.06 -3.21 -10.23
C ASN A 42 7.31 -2.40 -8.95
N SER A 43 6.73 -2.81 -7.81
CA SER A 43 6.98 -2.17 -6.50
C SER A 43 8.24 -2.67 -5.80
N PHE A 44 8.94 -3.65 -6.38
CA PHE A 44 10.20 -4.15 -5.84
C PHE A 44 11.36 -3.54 -6.63
N GLU A 45 12.17 -2.70 -5.98
CA GLU A 45 13.32 -2.04 -6.61
C GLU A 45 14.45 -3.01 -6.94
N VAL A 46 14.57 -4.08 -6.15
CA VAL A 46 15.69 -5.02 -6.25
C VAL A 46 15.17 -6.45 -6.40
N ILE A 47 15.38 -7.03 -7.57
CA ILE A 47 15.02 -8.43 -7.86
C ILE A 47 16.28 -9.29 -7.86
N ILE A 48 16.32 -10.31 -7.00
CA ILE A 48 17.45 -11.23 -6.84
C ILE A 48 16.98 -12.65 -7.20
N PRO A 49 17.36 -13.18 -8.37
CA PRO A 49 17.06 -14.56 -8.71
C PRO A 49 17.87 -15.52 -7.81
N VAL A 50 17.22 -16.56 -7.31
CA VAL A 50 17.84 -17.59 -6.47
C VAL A 50 17.90 -18.93 -7.21
N LEU A 51 18.91 -19.74 -6.88
CA LEU A 51 19.00 -21.09 -7.43
C LEU A 51 17.93 -21.98 -6.80
N THR A 52 17.41 -22.91 -7.59
CA THR A 52 16.41 -23.91 -7.16
C THR A 52 16.97 -25.34 -7.16
N THR A 53 18.22 -25.51 -7.58
CA THR A 53 18.94 -26.79 -7.59
C THR A 53 20.38 -26.61 -7.10
N GLY A 54 20.95 -27.66 -6.52
CA GLY A 54 22.30 -27.65 -5.95
C GLY A 54 22.34 -27.28 -4.46
N ALA A 55 23.56 -27.16 -3.91
CA ALA A 55 23.80 -26.98 -2.48
C ALA A 55 23.34 -25.60 -1.92
N ALA A 56 23.06 -24.62 -2.78
CA ALA A 56 22.59 -23.28 -2.42
C ALA A 56 21.16 -23.02 -2.91
N ALA A 57 20.35 -24.07 -3.03
CA ALA A 57 19.02 -24.00 -3.59
C ALA A 57 17.96 -23.61 -2.55
N VAL A 58 17.08 -22.67 -2.91
CA VAL A 58 15.86 -22.39 -2.15
C VAL A 58 14.79 -23.43 -2.51
N SER A 59 14.70 -24.50 -1.74
CA SER A 59 13.78 -25.63 -1.97
C SER A 59 12.51 -25.59 -1.12
N GLN A 60 12.23 -24.46 -0.46
CA GLN A 60 11.10 -24.31 0.47
C GLN A 60 9.76 -24.74 -0.16
N ASN A 61 8.98 -25.50 0.60
CA ASN A 61 7.71 -26.08 0.14
C ASN A 61 6.48 -25.56 0.91
N GLY A 62 6.68 -24.65 1.88
CA GLY A 62 5.60 -24.07 2.68
C GLY A 62 5.45 -24.63 4.09
N ASN A 63 6.37 -25.48 4.55
CA ASN A 63 6.42 -25.96 5.93
C ASN A 63 7.79 -25.78 6.59
N ASP A 64 8.68 -25.02 5.95
CA ASP A 64 10.03 -24.76 6.40
C ASP A 64 10.10 -23.46 7.23
N ALA A 65 10.88 -23.45 8.30
CA ALA A 65 11.29 -22.20 8.94
C ALA A 65 12.27 -21.42 8.04
N ILE A 66 12.28 -20.10 8.18
CA ILE A 66 13.17 -19.20 7.43
C ILE A 66 13.94 -18.32 8.41
N GLU A 67 15.26 -18.29 8.27
CA GLU A 67 16.14 -17.43 9.07
C GLU A 67 16.84 -16.38 8.18
N LEU A 68 16.96 -15.15 8.69
CA LEU A 68 17.77 -14.10 8.09
C LEU A 68 19.01 -13.88 8.94
N PHE A 69 20.17 -13.85 8.29
CA PHE A 69 21.46 -13.67 8.95
C PHE A 69 22.10 -12.33 8.58
N LYS A 70 22.75 -11.70 9.56
CA LYS A 70 23.64 -10.55 9.36
C LYS A 70 24.99 -10.86 10.00
N ASN A 71 26.06 -10.89 9.20
CA ASN A 71 27.42 -11.20 9.67
C ASN A 71 27.50 -12.50 10.50
N GLY A 72 26.78 -13.54 10.08
CA GLY A 72 26.74 -14.85 10.76
C GLY A 72 25.87 -14.91 12.03
N THR A 73 25.16 -13.83 12.37
CA THR A 73 24.20 -13.82 13.49
C THR A 73 22.77 -13.81 12.94
N VAL A 74 21.89 -14.63 13.51
CA VAL A 74 20.45 -14.62 13.20
C VAL A 74 19.85 -13.29 13.66
N VAL A 75 19.17 -12.59 12.74
CA VAL A 75 18.48 -11.32 13.01
C VAL A 75 16.97 -11.43 12.84
N GLU A 76 16.47 -12.48 12.18
CA GLU A 76 15.05 -12.77 12.03
C GLU A 76 14.82 -14.28 11.91
N THR A 77 13.69 -14.75 12.43
CA THR A 77 13.22 -16.13 12.23
C THR A 77 11.71 -16.12 12.01
N PHE A 78 11.27 -16.80 10.96
CA PHE A 78 9.89 -17.17 10.74
C PHE A 78 9.74 -18.69 10.91
N GLY A 79 8.76 -19.14 11.70
CA GLY A 79 8.57 -20.56 12.02
C GLY A 79 9.44 -21.05 13.18
N ASP A 80 9.32 -22.34 13.49
CA ASP A 80 10.20 -23.03 14.45
C ASP A 80 11.18 -23.92 13.68
N ILE A 81 12.47 -23.63 13.81
CA ILE A 81 13.54 -24.31 13.08
C ILE A 81 13.60 -25.82 13.36
N ASN A 82 13.08 -26.28 14.49
CA ASN A 82 13.13 -27.69 14.90
C ASN A 82 11.81 -28.44 14.63
N VAL A 83 10.85 -27.81 13.96
CA VAL A 83 9.51 -28.38 13.72
C VAL A 83 9.20 -28.38 12.23
N ASP A 84 8.69 -29.52 11.74
CA ASP A 84 8.03 -29.58 10.44
C ASP A 84 6.72 -28.78 10.53
N GLY A 85 6.60 -27.72 9.73
CA GLY A 85 5.48 -26.79 9.78
C GLY A 85 4.15 -27.38 9.31
N THR A 86 4.10 -28.60 8.79
CA THR A 86 2.86 -29.22 8.28
C THR A 86 1.81 -29.34 9.38
N GLY A 87 0.62 -28.79 9.16
CA GLY A 87 -0.48 -28.78 10.13
C GLY A 87 -0.27 -27.81 11.30
N THR A 88 0.81 -27.04 11.32
CA THR A 88 1.05 -26.02 12.35
C THR A 88 0.36 -24.70 11.97
N PRO A 89 0.13 -23.78 12.94
CA PRO A 89 -0.46 -22.47 12.65
C PRO A 89 0.36 -21.57 11.72
N TRP A 90 1.61 -21.93 11.41
CA TRP A 90 2.51 -21.17 10.55
C TRP A 90 2.77 -21.86 9.20
N GLU A 91 2.04 -22.93 8.87
CA GLU A 91 2.07 -23.56 7.54
C GLU A 91 1.63 -22.56 6.45
N TYR A 92 2.41 -22.47 5.38
CA TYR A 92 2.19 -21.55 4.26
C TYR A 92 2.30 -22.25 2.90
N ALA A 93 2.06 -23.56 2.85
CA ALA A 93 2.01 -24.34 1.61
C ALA A 93 0.95 -23.79 0.65
N ASP A 94 1.36 -23.56 -0.60
CA ASP A 94 0.55 -22.90 -1.63
C ASP A 94 -0.13 -21.60 -1.12
N SER A 95 0.65 -20.83 -0.37
CA SER A 95 0.22 -19.64 0.35
C SER A 95 1.39 -18.66 0.57
N TRP A 96 1.26 -17.77 1.55
CA TRP A 96 2.28 -16.80 1.93
C TRP A 96 2.28 -16.57 3.45
N ALA A 97 3.41 -16.06 3.95
CA ALA A 97 3.54 -15.48 5.28
C ALA A 97 3.99 -14.02 5.14
N TYR A 98 3.44 -13.13 5.96
CA TYR A 98 3.70 -11.69 5.90
C TYR A 98 3.89 -11.13 7.30
N LYS A 99 5.00 -10.43 7.54
CA LYS A 99 5.30 -9.87 8.85
C LYS A 99 4.51 -8.57 9.07
N ASP A 100 3.65 -8.55 10.07
CA ASP A 100 2.82 -7.40 10.41
C ASP A 100 2.42 -7.46 11.89
N ALA A 101 2.32 -6.31 12.56
CA ALA A 101 1.98 -6.23 13.98
C ALA A 101 0.62 -6.87 14.33
N THR A 102 -0.30 -6.96 13.36
CA THR A 102 -1.63 -7.56 13.52
C THR A 102 -1.64 -9.08 13.33
N GLY A 103 -0.50 -9.69 13.02
CA GLY A 103 -0.35 -11.13 12.86
C GLY A 103 -0.73 -11.95 14.10
N SER A 104 -1.18 -13.18 13.88
CA SER A 104 -1.68 -14.08 14.94
C SER A 104 -0.63 -15.06 15.46
N VAL A 105 0.48 -15.24 14.74
CA VAL A 105 1.62 -16.04 15.17
C VAL A 105 2.83 -15.15 15.39
N THR A 106 3.64 -15.46 16.39
CA THR A 106 4.77 -14.62 16.81
C THR A 106 6.07 -15.43 16.79
N PHE A 107 7.08 -14.87 16.13
CA PHE A 107 8.45 -15.40 16.08
C PHE A 107 9.43 -14.23 16.19
N SER A 108 10.65 -14.47 16.69
CA SER A 108 11.75 -13.48 16.76
C SER A 108 11.35 -12.03 17.10
N GLY A 109 10.35 -11.88 18.00
CA GLY A 109 9.84 -10.58 18.48
C GLY A 109 8.88 -9.83 17.55
N GLY A 110 8.40 -10.44 16.47
CA GLY A 110 7.40 -9.86 15.57
C GLY A 110 6.24 -10.81 15.26
N ASN A 111 5.13 -10.22 14.83
CA ASN A 111 3.93 -10.96 14.47
C ASN A 111 3.89 -11.22 12.96
N TRP A 112 3.27 -12.33 12.58
CA TRP A 112 3.12 -12.75 11.20
C TRP A 112 1.67 -13.11 10.91
N ILE A 113 1.19 -12.66 9.75
CA ILE A 113 -0.06 -13.05 9.13
C ILE A 113 0.24 -14.18 8.17
N ILE A 114 -0.56 -15.24 8.22
CA ILE A 114 -0.41 -16.42 7.36
C ILE A 114 -1.65 -16.50 6.48
N GLY A 115 -1.45 -16.63 5.18
CA GLY A 115 -2.53 -16.95 4.25
C GLY A 115 -3.04 -18.38 4.50
N PRO A 116 -4.31 -18.70 4.22
CA PRO A 116 -4.79 -20.08 4.35
C PRO A 116 -3.97 -21.04 3.46
N VAL A 117 -3.73 -22.26 3.92
CA VAL A 117 -3.05 -23.28 3.09
C VAL A 117 -3.85 -23.52 1.80
N GLY A 118 -3.15 -23.58 0.65
CA GLY A 118 -3.78 -23.81 -0.65
C GLY A 118 -4.53 -22.62 -1.23
N CYS A 119 -4.44 -21.43 -0.63
CA CYS A 119 -5.26 -20.29 -1.03
C CYS A 119 -4.88 -19.69 -2.40
N THR A 120 -3.69 -20.02 -2.93
CA THR A 120 -3.25 -19.66 -4.27
C THR A 120 -3.62 -20.69 -5.35
N ILE A 121 -4.13 -21.87 -4.97
CA ILE A 121 -4.50 -22.95 -5.90
C ILE A 121 -5.61 -22.46 -6.84
N GLY A 122 -5.43 -22.72 -8.14
CA GLY A 122 -6.39 -22.36 -9.18
C GLY A 122 -6.42 -20.87 -9.53
N SER A 123 -5.54 -20.05 -8.94
CA SER A 123 -5.37 -18.64 -9.28
C SER A 123 -4.17 -18.45 -10.20
N ASN A 124 -4.31 -17.56 -11.19
CA ASN A 124 -3.21 -17.19 -12.07
C ASN A 124 -2.51 -15.89 -11.63
N SER A 125 -3.06 -15.21 -10.63
CA SER A 125 -2.49 -14.00 -10.06
C SER A 125 -2.86 -13.84 -8.59
N THR A 126 -2.04 -13.09 -7.85
CA THR A 126 -2.33 -12.73 -6.46
C THR A 126 -3.66 -11.98 -6.31
N TYR A 127 -4.14 -11.29 -7.34
CA TYR A 127 -5.41 -10.54 -7.29
C TYR A 127 -6.64 -11.44 -7.46
N THR A 128 -6.44 -12.64 -8.02
CA THR A 128 -7.51 -13.62 -8.26
C THR A 128 -7.45 -14.78 -7.27
N SER A 129 -6.44 -14.83 -6.40
CA SER A 129 -6.37 -15.79 -5.30
C SER A 129 -7.39 -15.46 -4.21
N SER A 130 -7.71 -16.46 -3.38
CA SER A 130 -8.55 -16.25 -2.20
C SER A 130 -7.83 -15.51 -1.06
N CYS A 131 -6.53 -15.26 -1.23
CA CYS A 131 -5.62 -14.67 -0.26
C CYS A 131 -4.64 -13.72 -0.97
N PRO A 132 -5.06 -12.53 -1.40
CA PRO A 132 -4.14 -11.61 -2.03
C PRO A 132 -2.93 -11.31 -1.12
N TYR A 133 -1.73 -11.32 -1.69
CA TYR A 133 -0.50 -11.04 -0.96
C TYR A 133 -0.56 -9.60 -0.41
N PRO A 134 -0.30 -9.37 0.89
CA PRO A 134 -0.51 -8.07 1.51
C PRO A 134 0.25 -6.95 0.82
N HIS A 135 1.52 -7.12 0.45
CA HIS A 135 2.28 -6.09 -0.28
C HIS A 135 1.60 -5.64 -1.57
N CYS A 136 0.97 -6.58 -2.29
CA CYS A 136 0.29 -6.30 -3.55
C CYS A 136 -1.11 -5.70 -3.40
N THR A 137 -1.65 -5.68 -2.18
CA THR A 137 -2.96 -5.11 -1.85
C THR A 137 -2.89 -3.94 -0.91
N GLN A 138 -1.73 -3.71 -0.29
CA GLN A 138 -1.42 -2.46 0.36
C GLN A 138 -1.58 -1.38 -0.69
N THR A 139 -2.67 -0.64 -0.54
CA THR A 139 -2.80 0.64 -1.19
C THR A 139 -1.74 1.47 -0.50
N THR A 140 -0.54 1.54 -1.08
CA THR A 140 0.30 2.69 -0.84
C THR A 140 -0.58 3.86 -1.24
N PHE A 141 -1.12 4.56 -0.25
CA PHE A 141 -1.41 5.97 -0.44
C PHE A 141 -0.05 6.55 -0.76
N GLU A 142 0.32 6.50 -2.03
CA GLU A 142 1.42 7.31 -2.49
C GLU A 142 1.05 8.71 -2.05
N SER A 143 1.83 9.28 -1.14
CA SER A 143 1.85 10.70 -0.91
C SER A 143 2.26 11.48 -2.18
N ASN A 144 2.43 10.79 -3.32
CA ASN A 144 2.44 11.32 -4.68
C ASN A 144 1.05 11.50 -5.29
N ILE A 145 -0.03 11.56 -4.50
CA ILE A 145 -1.02 12.59 -4.82
C ILE A 145 -0.29 13.92 -4.68
N LYS A 146 0.40 14.33 -5.75
CA LYS A 146 0.50 15.74 -6.06
C LYS A 146 -0.96 16.17 -6.17
N PHE A 147 -1.49 16.77 -5.10
CA PHE A 147 -2.69 17.59 -5.18
C PHE A 147 -2.33 18.84 -5.99
N ASN A 148 -1.90 18.66 -7.24
CA ASN A 148 -1.60 19.72 -8.18
C ASN A 148 -2.88 20.20 -8.89
N ASP A 149 -4.04 19.68 -8.49
CA ASP A 149 -5.36 20.05 -8.99
C ASP A 149 -6.35 20.39 -7.88
N ASP A 150 -5.93 20.47 -6.61
CA ASP A 150 -6.85 20.93 -5.57
C ASP A 150 -7.11 22.43 -5.71
N ILE A 151 -8.39 22.78 -5.79
CA ILE A 151 -8.82 24.17 -5.70
C ILE A 151 -8.62 24.66 -4.26
N PHE A 152 -7.78 25.69 -4.10
CA PHE A 152 -7.64 26.42 -2.85
C PHE A 152 -8.61 27.59 -2.84
N ILE A 153 -9.20 27.85 -1.68
CA ILE A 153 -10.05 29.01 -1.43
C ILE A 153 -9.52 29.76 -0.22
N TYR A 154 -9.48 31.09 -0.30
CA TYR A 154 -9.07 31.92 0.83
C TYR A 154 -9.64 33.35 0.72
N PRO A 155 -9.88 34.04 1.84
CA PRO A 155 -9.85 33.50 3.20
C PRO A 155 -11.08 32.60 3.46
N ASN A 156 -10.99 31.77 4.50
CA ASN A 156 -12.15 31.07 5.07
C ASN A 156 -11.88 30.92 6.59
N PRO A 157 -12.58 31.64 7.48
CA PRO A 157 -13.76 32.48 7.23
C PRO A 157 -13.52 33.72 6.34
N PHE A 158 -14.58 34.26 5.73
CA PHE A 158 -14.52 35.39 4.81
C PHE A 158 -15.61 36.43 5.09
N ASN A 159 -15.42 37.66 4.59
CA ASN A 159 -16.39 38.76 4.70
C ASN A 159 -17.11 39.04 3.36
N GLU A 160 -16.37 39.42 2.32
CA GLU A 160 -16.96 39.90 1.05
C GLU A 160 -16.56 39.06 -0.17
N ILE A 161 -15.28 38.67 -0.26
CA ILE A 161 -14.71 37.99 -1.42
C ILE A 161 -13.98 36.72 -0.96
N ILE A 162 -14.05 35.68 -1.80
CA ILE A 162 -13.24 34.47 -1.70
C ILE A 162 -12.37 34.39 -2.96
N GLU A 163 -11.07 34.25 -2.80
CA GLU A 163 -10.10 34.06 -3.88
C GLU A 163 -9.79 32.58 -4.11
N THR A 164 -9.49 32.22 -5.35
CA THR A 164 -9.15 30.86 -5.78
C THR A 164 -7.79 30.80 -6.49
N ASN A 165 -7.16 29.62 -6.50
CA ASN A 165 -5.94 29.39 -7.28
C ASN A 165 -6.21 29.02 -8.76
N ALA A 166 -7.49 28.87 -9.15
CA ALA A 166 -7.89 28.33 -10.44
C ALA A 166 -9.03 29.14 -11.06
N ASP A 167 -9.04 29.20 -12.39
CA ASP A 167 -10.12 29.83 -13.17
C ASP A 167 -11.37 28.95 -13.12
N LEU A 168 -12.52 29.56 -12.85
CA LEU A 168 -13.77 28.86 -12.56
C LEU A 168 -14.68 28.87 -13.79
N THR A 169 -15.48 27.82 -13.93
CA THR A 169 -16.51 27.69 -14.98
C THR A 169 -17.93 27.73 -14.40
N ASP A 170 -18.10 27.40 -13.12
CA ASP A 170 -19.39 27.41 -12.43
C ASP A 170 -19.18 27.56 -10.91
N VAL A 171 -20.02 28.35 -10.25
CA VAL A 171 -19.97 28.58 -8.80
C VAL A 171 -21.37 28.78 -8.24
N PHE A 172 -21.72 27.96 -7.24
CA PHE A 172 -22.90 28.18 -6.42
C PHE A 172 -22.65 27.71 -4.99
N VAL A 173 -23.44 28.21 -4.05
CA VAL A 173 -23.47 27.70 -2.68
C VAL A 173 -24.78 27.02 -2.38
N THR A 174 -24.75 26.08 -1.44
CA THR A 174 -25.94 25.50 -0.83
C THR A 174 -25.96 25.91 0.64
N ASP A 175 -27.07 26.51 1.08
CA ASP A 175 -27.28 26.85 2.49
C ASP A 175 -27.72 25.63 3.32
N ILE A 176 -27.87 25.81 4.64
CA ILE A 176 -28.28 24.72 5.56
C ILE A 176 -29.69 24.16 5.29
N SER A 177 -30.53 24.89 4.53
CA SER A 177 -31.86 24.43 4.11
C SER A 177 -31.82 23.64 2.80
N GLY A 178 -30.66 23.51 2.17
CA GLY A 178 -30.50 22.86 0.87
C GLY A 178 -30.77 23.79 -0.32
N LYS A 179 -30.97 25.09 -0.09
CA LYS A 179 -31.22 26.06 -1.18
C LYS A 179 -29.93 26.40 -1.90
N ASN A 180 -29.94 26.27 -3.22
CA ASN A 180 -28.84 26.69 -4.09
C ASN A 180 -28.90 28.19 -4.39
N ILE A 181 -27.76 28.87 -4.28
CA ILE A 181 -27.57 30.29 -4.56
C ILE A 181 -26.36 30.43 -5.48
N SER A 182 -26.58 30.82 -6.73
CA SER A 182 -25.49 31.11 -7.68
C SER A 182 -24.71 32.35 -7.26
N LEU A 183 -23.39 32.32 -7.41
CA LEU A 183 -22.51 33.44 -7.10
C LEU A 183 -21.86 33.99 -8.36
N ASN A 184 -21.62 35.29 -8.36
CA ASN A 184 -20.80 35.92 -9.40
C ASN A 184 -19.33 35.64 -9.13
N PHE A 185 -18.57 35.40 -10.18
CA PHE A 185 -17.13 35.18 -10.07
C PHE A 185 -16.41 35.71 -11.32
N SER A 186 -15.21 36.26 -11.13
CA SER A 186 -14.32 36.69 -12.20
C SER A 186 -12.90 36.81 -11.67
N ASN A 187 -11.88 36.67 -12.53
CA ASN A 187 -10.47 36.84 -12.15
C ASN A 187 -10.08 36.08 -10.86
N ARG A 188 -10.57 34.85 -10.72
CA ARG A 188 -10.33 33.97 -9.55
C ARG A 188 -10.86 34.53 -8.22
N GLN A 189 -11.83 35.43 -8.28
CA GLN A 189 -12.54 35.96 -7.14
C GLN A 189 -14.02 35.58 -7.25
N ILE A 190 -14.59 35.16 -6.12
CA ILE A 190 -16.01 34.84 -5.94
C ILE A 190 -16.60 35.94 -5.08
N PHE A 191 -17.61 36.63 -5.61
CA PHE A 191 -18.28 37.73 -4.94
C PHE A 191 -19.45 37.18 -4.11
N THR A 192 -19.47 37.50 -2.81
CA THR A 192 -20.40 36.89 -1.85
C THR A 192 -21.43 37.86 -1.28
N GLU A 193 -21.65 39.01 -1.94
CA GLU A 193 -22.56 40.08 -1.52
C GLU A 193 -23.97 39.57 -1.18
N ASN A 194 -24.45 38.56 -1.91
CA ASN A 194 -25.78 37.98 -1.75
C ASN A 194 -25.90 36.95 -0.62
N LEU A 195 -24.83 36.68 0.12
CA LEU A 195 -24.84 35.73 1.23
C LEU A 195 -25.02 36.44 2.57
N SER A 196 -25.83 35.86 3.44
CA SER A 196 -25.91 36.25 4.85
C SER A 196 -24.78 35.60 5.66
N LYS A 197 -24.55 36.06 6.89
CA LYS A 197 -23.61 35.41 7.81
C LYS A 197 -24.05 33.97 8.07
N GLY A 198 -23.12 33.02 8.04
CA GLY A 198 -23.46 31.62 8.22
C GLY A 198 -22.49 30.64 7.57
N ILE A 199 -22.88 29.37 7.59
CA ILE A 199 -22.12 28.25 7.02
C ILE A 199 -22.78 27.83 5.72
N TYR A 200 -21.96 27.63 4.69
CA TYR A 200 -22.42 27.20 3.37
C TYR A 200 -21.55 26.05 2.84
N SER A 201 -22.13 25.24 1.95
CA SER A 201 -21.38 24.35 1.07
C SER A 201 -21.10 25.09 -0.25
N LEU A 202 -19.84 25.37 -0.55
CA LEU A 202 -19.41 26.02 -1.78
C LEU A 202 -19.11 24.97 -2.84
N HIS A 203 -19.83 25.02 -3.95
CA HIS A 203 -19.66 24.15 -5.11
C HIS A 203 -18.94 24.94 -6.22
N LEU A 204 -17.84 24.39 -6.72
CA LEU A 204 -16.97 25.01 -7.71
C LEU A 204 -16.79 24.06 -8.87
N LYS A 205 -16.77 24.57 -10.10
CA LYS A 205 -16.22 23.86 -11.25
C LYS A 205 -15.05 24.64 -11.82
N SER A 206 -13.99 23.91 -12.15
CA SER A 206 -12.86 24.43 -12.91
C SER A 206 -12.49 23.38 -13.95
N GLN A 207 -12.42 23.79 -15.22
CA GLN A 207 -12.30 22.87 -16.34
C GLN A 207 -13.39 21.77 -16.29
N ASN A 208 -13.00 20.49 -16.28
CA ASN A 208 -13.92 19.33 -16.18
C ASN A 208 -14.02 18.74 -14.76
N LYS A 209 -13.54 19.45 -13.73
CA LYS A 209 -13.55 18.97 -12.34
C LYS A 209 -14.52 19.78 -11.49
N SER A 210 -15.19 19.08 -10.59
CA SER A 210 -16.11 19.67 -9.60
C SER A 210 -15.51 19.52 -8.19
N TYR A 211 -15.65 20.57 -7.38
CA TYR A 211 -15.14 20.61 -6.02
C TYR A 211 -16.24 21.10 -5.06
N VAL A 212 -16.17 20.64 -3.82
CA VAL A 212 -17.06 21.08 -2.74
C VAL A 212 -16.22 21.46 -1.52
N LYS A 213 -16.44 22.63 -0.95
CA LYS A 213 -15.73 23.13 0.24
C LYS A 213 -16.73 23.72 1.23
N LYS A 214 -16.54 23.47 2.52
CA LYS A 214 -17.28 24.17 3.59
C LYS A 214 -16.72 25.59 3.75
N ILE A 215 -17.58 26.60 3.75
CA ILE A 215 -17.19 28.00 3.91
C ILE A 215 -17.99 28.68 5.03
N ILE A 216 -17.40 29.71 5.66
CA ILE A 216 -18.00 30.45 6.77
C ILE A 216 -17.98 31.95 6.46
N LYS A 217 -19.15 32.57 6.30
CA LYS A 217 -19.32 34.02 6.14
C LYS A 217 -19.46 34.70 7.50
N GLN A 218 -18.64 35.72 7.76
CA GLN A 218 -18.63 36.50 9.00
C GLN A 218 -19.42 37.81 8.93
#